data_AF-A0A7S3DRP5-F1
#
_entry.id   AF-A0A7S3DRP5-F1
#
_cell.length_a   1.000
_cell.length_b   1.000
_cell.length_c   1.000
_cell.angle_alpha   90.00
_cell.angle_beta   90.00
_cell.angle_gamma   90.00
#
_symmetry.space_group_name_H-M   'P 1'
#
loop_
_entity.id
_entity.type
_entity.pdbx_description
1 polymer ?
#
loop_
_entity_poly.entity_id
_entity_poly.type
_entity_poly.pdbx_seq_one_letter_code
_entity_poly.pdbx_strand_id
1 'polypeptide(L)'
;MLPRRISSILSLLVVATLTTTTQAFPNPWPQYRSLASSRPTATTRTVALLASSSSNVNELMPMQPGSTVAMITPFDADTGKVNIHELKTLLQMHIAAGTKNLCILGTTGEANVVTKEERTLILKTAVEECKGQMTILAGTGTIDPAAVKSMTLEAMDLGCDASLVVTPYYVKPPQRYLIQHFITAADLGLPVVLYNVPGRTAVN
;
A
#
# COMPACT_ATOMS: atom_id res chain seq x y z
N MET A 1 27.49 67.42 -1.02
CA MET A 1 27.65 67.79 0.40
C MET A 1 26.72 66.92 1.24
N LEU A 2 27.25 66.04 2.08
CA LEU A 2 26.53 65.34 3.16
C LEU A 2 26.54 66.21 4.43
N PRO A 3 25.55 66.06 5.33
CA PRO A 3 25.77 65.33 6.59
C PRO A 3 24.60 64.38 6.96
N ARG A 4 24.81 63.11 7.43
CA ARG A 4 24.99 62.60 8.83
C ARG A 4 23.76 62.87 9.73
N ARG A 5 23.06 61.95 10.43
CA ARG A 5 23.28 60.63 11.09
C ARG A 5 21.92 59.88 11.25
N ILE A 6 21.79 58.57 11.00
CA ILE A 6 21.82 57.40 11.94
C ILE A 6 20.85 57.49 13.13
N SER A 7 19.80 56.63 13.18
CA SER A 7 19.70 55.51 14.14
C SER A 7 18.40 54.68 14.01
N SER A 8 18.57 53.36 13.84
CA SER A 8 17.78 52.22 14.35
C SER A 8 16.24 52.21 14.33
N ILE A 9 15.66 51.30 13.53
CA ILE A 9 14.49 50.50 13.92
C ILE A 9 14.72 49.06 13.45
N LEU A 10 14.63 48.16 14.44
CA LEU A 10 14.91 46.73 14.43
C LEU A 10 13.94 45.93 13.56
N SER A 11 14.50 44.89 12.95
CA SER A 11 13.84 43.73 12.38
C SER A 11 12.94 43.04 13.43
N LEU A 12 11.63 42.94 13.16
CA LEU A 12 10.74 42.05 13.90
C LEU A 12 10.79 40.66 13.27
N LEU A 13 11.61 39.79 13.84
CA LEU A 13 11.62 38.36 13.57
C LEU A 13 10.60 37.70 14.51
N VAL A 14 9.43 37.32 14.00
CA VAL A 14 8.46 36.52 14.77
C VAL A 14 8.90 35.07 14.71
N VAL A 15 9.59 34.61 15.75
CA VAL A 15 9.85 33.19 16.00
C VAL A 15 8.59 32.62 16.66
N ALA A 16 7.72 31.99 15.87
CA ALA A 16 6.64 31.17 16.39
C ALA A 16 7.20 29.80 16.77
N THR A 17 7.49 29.60 18.06
CA THR A 17 7.74 28.26 18.61
C THR A 17 6.43 27.47 18.62
N LEU A 18 6.23 26.63 17.60
CA LEU A 18 5.18 25.61 17.61
C LEU A 18 5.59 24.50 18.57
N THR A 19 5.18 24.61 19.83
CA THR A 19 5.05 23.43 20.69
C THR A 19 3.90 22.61 20.15
N THR A 20 4.21 21.58 19.37
CA THR A 20 3.25 20.56 18.93
C THR A 20 2.81 19.75 20.14
N THR A 21 1.78 20.22 20.82
CA THR A 21 0.96 19.35 21.66
C THR A 21 0.18 18.45 20.71
N THR A 22 0.64 17.21 20.51
CA THR A 22 -0.14 16.13 19.89
C THR A 22 -1.33 15.85 20.81
N GLN A 23 -2.40 16.62 20.65
CA GLN A 23 -3.67 16.32 21.30
C GLN A 23 -4.24 15.12 20.56
N ALA A 24 -4.04 13.93 21.11
CA ALA A 24 -4.66 12.71 20.61
C ALA A 24 -6.18 12.91 20.59
N PHE A 25 -6.79 12.81 19.41
CA PHE A 25 -8.24 12.89 19.28
C PHE A 25 -8.86 11.68 19.99
N PRO A 26 -9.89 11.87 20.83
CA PRO A 26 -10.58 10.76 21.45
C PRO A 26 -11.26 9.91 20.36
N ASN A 27 -10.93 8.61 20.31
CA ASN A 27 -11.53 7.64 19.41
C ASN A 27 -13.02 7.44 19.82
N PRO A 28 -14.01 7.86 19.01
CA PRO A 28 -15.42 7.79 19.39
C PRO A 28 -16.05 6.41 19.14
N TRP A 29 -15.28 5.44 18.64
CA TRP A 29 -15.78 4.12 18.30
C TRP A 29 -15.55 3.14 19.45
N PRO A 30 -16.48 2.19 19.69
CA PRO A 30 -16.18 1.05 20.55
C PRO A 30 -14.88 0.46 20.04
N GLN A 31 -13.88 0.34 20.91
CA GLN A 31 -12.64 -0.33 20.57
C GLN A 31 -13.03 -1.67 19.97
N TYR A 32 -12.93 -1.81 18.65
CA TYR A 32 -12.99 -3.13 18.05
C TYR A 32 -11.85 -3.82 18.76
N ARG A 33 -12.17 -4.76 19.67
CA ARG A 33 -11.15 -5.47 20.43
C ARG A 33 -10.15 -5.86 19.39
N SER A 34 -8.96 -5.28 19.49
CA SER A 34 -7.79 -5.86 18.90
C SER A 34 -7.83 -7.27 19.47
N LEU A 35 -8.33 -8.21 18.68
CA LEU A 35 -7.87 -9.57 18.77
C LEU A 35 -6.40 -9.40 18.42
N ALA A 36 -5.61 -9.06 19.45
CA ALA A 36 -4.20 -9.29 19.48
C ALA A 36 -4.11 -10.77 19.17
N SER A 37 -3.95 -11.07 17.87
CA SER A 37 -3.63 -12.41 17.45
C SER A 37 -2.31 -12.68 18.15
N SER A 38 -2.32 -13.63 19.05
CA SER A 38 -1.17 -14.11 19.79
C SER A 38 -0.23 -14.87 18.86
N ARG A 39 0.18 -14.25 17.75
CA ARG A 39 1.15 -14.79 16.81
C ARG A 39 2.36 -13.88 16.79
N PRO A 40 3.50 -14.34 17.32
CA PRO A 40 4.77 -13.75 16.95
C PRO A 40 5.15 -14.32 15.58
N THR A 41 4.80 -13.62 14.50
CA THR A 41 5.32 -13.97 13.17
C THR A 41 6.58 -13.13 12.95
N ALA A 42 7.72 -13.78 12.78
CA ALA A 42 9.05 -13.15 12.71
C ALA A 42 9.13 -11.92 11.77
N THR A 43 8.28 -11.86 10.75
CA THR A 43 8.15 -10.76 9.78
C THR A 43 7.75 -9.42 10.39
N THR A 44 6.80 -9.38 11.33
CA THR A 44 6.38 -8.13 11.99
C THR A 44 7.50 -7.53 12.83
N ARG A 45 8.34 -8.40 13.43
CA ARG A 45 9.53 -7.97 14.18
C ARG A 45 10.58 -7.40 13.24
N THR A 46 10.80 -7.99 12.06
CA THR A 46 11.75 -7.50 11.06
C THR A 46 11.37 -6.13 10.52
N VAL A 47 10.10 -5.88 10.19
CA VAL A 47 9.66 -4.55 9.69
C VAL A 47 9.76 -3.47 10.76
N ALA A 48 9.39 -3.75 12.01
CA ALA A 48 9.56 -2.82 13.12
C ALA A 48 11.05 -2.56 13.47
N LEU A 49 11.92 -3.56 13.32
CA LEU A 49 13.37 -3.43 13.53
C LEU A 49 14.04 -2.66 12.38
N LEU A 50 13.60 -2.88 11.13
CA LEU A 50 14.05 -2.11 9.97
C LEU A 50 13.57 -0.66 10.07
N ALA A 51 12.33 -0.42 10.50
CA ALA A 51 11.78 0.92 10.66
C ALA A 51 12.46 1.72 11.79
N SER A 52 13.02 1.04 12.80
CA SER A 52 13.78 1.69 13.88
C SER A 52 15.29 1.85 13.59
N SER A 53 15.83 1.21 12.55
CA SER A 53 17.23 1.30 12.13
C SER A 53 17.45 2.07 10.83
N SER A 54 16.43 2.21 9.99
CA SER A 54 16.49 2.98 8.75
C SER A 54 16.15 4.45 9.00
N SER A 55 17.05 5.35 8.62
CA SER A 55 16.79 6.80 8.57
C SER A 55 15.93 7.22 7.37
N ASN A 56 15.54 6.28 6.49
CA ASN A 56 14.83 6.54 5.25
C ASN A 56 13.72 5.50 5.01
N VAL A 57 12.47 5.93 5.15
CA VAL A 57 11.28 5.08 4.93
C VAL A 57 11.23 4.40 3.55
N ASN A 58 11.96 4.90 2.56
CA ASN A 58 12.06 4.25 1.24
C ASN A 58 12.83 2.93 1.29
N GLU A 59 13.71 2.71 2.27
CA GLU A 59 14.41 1.43 2.48
C GLU A 59 13.46 0.34 3.00
N LEU A 60 12.28 0.73 3.49
CA LEU A 60 11.23 -0.20 3.96
C LEU A 60 10.33 -0.69 2.83
N MET A 61 10.34 -0.02 1.68
CA MET A 61 9.58 -0.44 0.50
C MET A 61 10.43 -1.38 -0.34
N PRO A 62 10.01 -2.63 -0.57
CA PRO A 62 10.80 -3.61 -1.31
C PRO A 62 10.79 -3.39 -2.83
N MET A 63 10.56 -2.16 -3.30
CA MET A 63 10.47 -1.81 -4.71
C MET A 63 11.86 -1.77 -5.35
N GLN A 64 12.03 -2.51 -6.43
CA GLN A 64 13.24 -2.44 -7.23
C GLN A 64 13.18 -1.24 -8.20
N PRO A 65 14.27 -0.47 -8.37
CA PRO A 65 14.32 0.58 -9.38
C PRO A 65 14.06 0.01 -10.78
N GLY A 66 13.05 0.54 -11.48
CA GLY A 66 12.71 0.14 -12.84
C GLY A 66 11.20 0.11 -13.09
N SER A 67 10.77 -0.69 -14.06
CA SER A 67 9.37 -0.79 -14.46
C SER A 67 8.52 -1.48 -13.39
N THR A 68 7.37 -0.89 -13.09
CA THR A 68 6.28 -1.50 -12.33
C THR A 68 5.09 -1.71 -13.25
N VAL A 69 4.77 -2.96 -13.57
CA VAL A 69 3.67 -3.29 -14.49
C VAL A 69 2.41 -3.63 -13.71
N ALA A 70 1.33 -2.91 -14.00
CA ALA A 70 -0.02 -3.32 -13.59
C ALA A 70 -0.48 -4.46 -14.51
N MET A 71 -0.46 -5.68 -13.99
CA MET A 71 -0.75 -6.89 -14.75
C MET A 71 -2.24 -7.05 -14.98
N ILE A 72 -2.62 -7.45 -16.19
CA ILE A 72 -3.96 -7.97 -16.47
C ILE A 72 -4.12 -9.35 -15.83
N THR A 73 -5.38 -9.75 -15.61
CA THR A 73 -5.73 -11.13 -15.26
C THR A 73 -6.28 -11.81 -16.51
N PRO A 74 -5.59 -12.78 -17.13
CA PRO A 74 -6.13 -13.50 -18.28
C PRO A 74 -7.36 -14.32 -17.88
N PHE A 75 -8.41 -14.27 -18.70
CA PHE A 75 -9.61 -15.07 -18.55
C PHE A 75 -9.80 -15.96 -19.78
N ASP A 76 -10.35 -17.15 -19.54
CA ASP A 76 -10.78 -18.07 -20.59
C ASP A 76 -12.03 -17.52 -21.29
N ALA A 77 -11.98 -17.42 -22.62
CA ALA A 77 -13.03 -16.75 -23.39
C ALA A 77 -14.38 -17.48 -23.35
N ASP A 78 -14.36 -18.81 -23.20
CA ASP A 78 -15.56 -19.63 -23.24
C ASP A 78 -16.21 -19.76 -21.87
N THR A 79 -15.40 -19.92 -20.82
CA THR A 79 -15.87 -20.18 -19.45
C THR A 79 -15.88 -18.94 -18.56
N GLY A 80 -15.18 -17.88 -18.95
CA GLY A 80 -14.99 -16.66 -18.14
C GLY A 80 -14.15 -16.87 -16.89
N LYS A 81 -13.57 -18.05 -16.69
CA LYS A 81 -12.72 -18.37 -15.53
C LYS A 81 -11.32 -17.84 -15.72
N VAL A 82 -10.60 -17.58 -14.63
CA VAL A 82 -9.19 -17.20 -14.71
C VAL A 82 -8.38 -18.25 -15.46
N ASN A 83 -7.65 -17.82 -16.48
CA ASN A 83 -6.74 -18.65 -17.27
C ASN A 83 -5.33 -18.62 -16.67
N ILE A 84 -5.05 -19.60 -15.81
CA ILE A 84 -3.76 -19.71 -15.10
C ILE A 84 -2.61 -20.04 -16.04
N HIS A 85 -2.86 -20.77 -17.13
CA HIS A 85 -1.81 -21.09 -18.09
C HIS A 85 -1.31 -19.81 -18.78
N GLU A 86 -2.23 -18.99 -19.27
CA GLU A 86 -1.89 -17.70 -19.89
C GLU A 86 -1.29 -16.71 -18.88
N LEU A 87 -1.76 -16.73 -17.63
CA LEU A 87 -1.14 -15.93 -16.56
C LEU A 87 0.34 -16.30 -16.39
N LYS A 88 0.68 -17.59 -16.32
CA LYS A 88 2.08 -18.04 -16.22
C LYS A 88 2.90 -17.59 -17.43
N THR A 89 2.38 -17.76 -18.64
CA THR A 89 3.05 -17.31 -19.88
C THR A 89 3.35 -15.82 -19.84
N LEU A 90 2.37 -15.00 -19.42
CA LEU A 90 2.53 -13.56 -19.29
C LEU A 90 3.58 -13.18 -18.24
N LEU A 91 3.58 -13.85 -17.08
CA LEU A 91 4.58 -13.64 -16.03
C LEU A 91 5.99 -13.97 -16.50
N GLN A 92 6.17 -15.10 -17.19
CA GLN A 92 7.47 -15.50 -17.75
C GLN A 92 7.97 -14.54 -18.83
N MET A 93 7.07 -13.99 -19.64
CA MET A 93 7.42 -12.92 -20.58
C MET A 93 7.95 -11.68 -19.85
N HIS A 94 7.31 -11.26 -18.75
CA HIS A 94 7.77 -10.12 -17.95
C HIS A 94 9.14 -10.36 -17.28
N ILE A 95 9.38 -11.58 -16.80
CA ILE A 95 10.68 -12.01 -16.28
C ILE A 95 11.75 -11.87 -17.37
N ALA A 96 11.52 -12.45 -18.54
CA ALA A 96 12.46 -12.41 -19.67
C ALA A 96 12.72 -10.97 -20.16
N ALA A 97 11.71 -10.11 -20.10
CA ALA A 97 11.83 -8.68 -20.45
C ALA A 97 12.54 -7.83 -19.40
N GLY A 98 12.88 -8.38 -18.22
CA GLY A 98 13.57 -7.67 -17.15
C GLY A 98 12.67 -6.67 -16.39
N THR A 99 11.36 -6.92 -16.35
CA THR A 99 10.43 -6.18 -15.49
C THR A 99 10.88 -6.31 -14.04
N LYS A 100 10.72 -5.25 -13.23
CA LYS A 100 11.26 -5.21 -11.87
C LYS A 100 10.21 -5.42 -10.80
N ASN A 101 9.02 -4.89 -11.02
CA ASN A 101 7.92 -4.98 -10.08
C ASN A 101 6.62 -5.32 -10.81
N LEU A 102 5.81 -6.17 -10.20
CA LEU A 102 4.49 -6.53 -10.67
C LEU A 102 3.45 -6.00 -9.69
N CYS A 103 2.44 -5.32 -10.21
CA CYS A 103 1.21 -5.01 -9.51
C CYS A 103 0.13 -5.97 -9.98
N ILE A 104 -0.22 -6.93 -9.14
CA ILE A 104 -1.24 -7.95 -9.38
C ILE A 104 -2.54 -7.53 -8.68
N LEU A 105 -3.69 -7.81 -9.30
CA LEU A 105 -5.00 -7.44 -8.76
C LEU A 105 -5.15 -5.92 -8.49
N GLY A 106 -4.57 -5.11 -9.38
CA GLY A 106 -4.93 -3.68 -9.47
C GLY A 106 -6.27 -3.50 -10.20
N THR A 107 -6.54 -2.26 -10.62
CA THR A 107 -7.66 -1.99 -11.54
C THR A 107 -7.49 -2.73 -12.86
N THR A 108 -6.29 -2.68 -13.46
CA THR A 108 -5.95 -3.38 -14.71
C THR A 108 -6.08 -4.89 -14.58
N GLY A 109 -5.82 -5.44 -13.39
CA GLY A 109 -5.98 -6.85 -13.07
C GLY A 109 -7.39 -7.22 -12.64
N GLU A 110 -8.36 -6.31 -12.75
CA GLU A 110 -9.78 -6.60 -12.57
C GLU A 110 -10.15 -7.17 -11.18
N ALA A 111 -9.48 -6.69 -10.14
CA ALA A 111 -9.63 -7.23 -8.78
C ALA A 111 -11.05 -7.20 -8.18
N ASN A 112 -11.95 -6.37 -8.71
CA ASN A 112 -13.32 -6.27 -8.22
C ASN A 112 -14.28 -7.30 -8.83
N VAL A 113 -13.85 -8.08 -9.84
CA VAL A 113 -14.70 -9.06 -10.54
C VAL A 113 -14.21 -10.50 -10.40
N VAL A 114 -13.14 -10.73 -9.64
CA VAL A 114 -12.66 -12.08 -9.32
C VAL A 114 -13.22 -12.56 -7.99
N THR A 115 -13.46 -13.87 -7.88
CA THR A 115 -13.82 -14.50 -6.62
C THR A 115 -12.62 -14.53 -5.65
N LYS A 116 -12.90 -14.82 -4.38
CA LYS A 116 -11.84 -14.95 -3.37
C LYS A 116 -10.86 -16.05 -3.75
N GLU A 117 -11.39 -17.20 -4.18
CA GLU A 117 -10.62 -18.38 -4.55
C GLU A 117 -9.73 -18.11 -5.77
N GLU A 118 -10.27 -17.42 -6.78
CA GLU A 118 -9.50 -16.98 -7.95
C GLU A 118 -8.40 -16.01 -7.57
N ARG A 119 -8.68 -15.03 -6.71
CA ARG A 119 -7.68 -14.12 -6.19
C ARG A 119 -6.54 -14.85 -5.48
N THR A 120 -6.85 -15.83 -4.62
CA THR A 120 -5.82 -16.66 -3.97
C THR A 120 -4.97 -17.37 -5.01
N LEU A 121 -5.60 -17.95 -6.03
CA LEU A 121 -4.92 -18.71 -7.09
C LEU A 121 -4.02 -17.81 -7.96
N ILE A 122 -4.48 -16.61 -8.31
CA ILE A 122 -3.71 -15.60 -9.06
C ILE A 122 -2.47 -15.19 -8.27
N LEU A 123 -2.63 -14.80 -7.00
CA LEU A 123 -1.52 -14.36 -6.17
C LEU A 123 -0.51 -15.48 -5.92
N LYS A 124 -1.00 -16.67 -5.59
CA LYS A 124 -0.16 -17.86 -5.42
C LYS A 124 0.66 -18.15 -6.68
N THR A 125 0.02 -18.12 -7.85
CA THR A 125 0.70 -18.33 -9.13
C THR A 125 1.78 -17.27 -9.37
N ALA A 126 1.46 -15.99 -9.16
CA ALA A 126 2.43 -14.91 -9.34
C ALA A 126 3.64 -15.05 -8.39
N VAL A 127 3.41 -15.43 -7.13
CA VAL A 127 4.50 -15.67 -6.19
C VAL A 127 5.35 -16.87 -6.62
N GLU A 128 4.73 -18.01 -6.93
CA GLU A 128 5.46 -19.21 -7.34
C GLU A 128 6.35 -18.98 -8.58
N GLU A 129 5.88 -18.21 -9.56
CA GLU A 129 6.62 -17.95 -10.80
C GLU A 129 7.68 -16.84 -10.66
N CYS A 130 7.43 -15.80 -9.85
CA CYS A 130 8.22 -14.57 -9.89
C CYS A 130 9.03 -14.26 -8.63
N LYS A 131 8.80 -14.97 -7.52
CA LYS A 131 9.47 -14.66 -6.24
C LYS A 131 10.99 -14.72 -6.38
N GLY A 132 11.66 -13.71 -5.83
CA GLY A 132 13.12 -13.58 -5.90
C GLY A 132 13.64 -12.95 -7.19
N GLN A 133 12.81 -12.84 -8.24
CA GLN A 133 13.19 -12.19 -9.50
C GLN A 133 12.54 -10.81 -9.64
N MET A 134 11.30 -10.66 -9.18
CA MET A 134 10.54 -9.40 -9.20
C MET A 134 9.86 -9.16 -7.86
N THR A 135 9.62 -7.89 -7.54
CA THR A 135 8.80 -7.50 -6.39
C THR A 135 7.32 -7.65 -6.74
N ILE A 136 6.53 -8.25 -5.85
CA ILE A 136 5.11 -8.51 -6.06
C ILE A 136 4.26 -7.63 -5.14
N LEU A 137 3.48 -6.75 -5.75
CA LEU A 137 2.51 -5.88 -5.12
C LEU A 137 1.11 -6.47 -5.32
N ALA A 138 0.44 -6.83 -4.23
CA ALA A 138 -0.90 -7.37 -4.28
C ALA A 138 -1.95 -6.29 -4.03
N GLY A 139 -2.93 -6.14 -4.93
CA GLY A 139 -4.10 -5.33 -4.67
C GLY A 139 -4.96 -5.93 -3.56
N THR A 140 -5.08 -5.20 -2.46
CA THR A 140 -5.85 -5.62 -1.27
C THR A 140 -6.80 -4.54 -0.79
N GLY A 141 -6.79 -3.35 -1.42
CA GLY A 141 -7.69 -2.26 -1.08
C GLY A 141 -9.11 -2.46 -1.61
N THR A 142 -10.10 -2.15 -0.77
CA THR A 142 -11.53 -2.13 -1.11
C THR A 142 -12.26 -1.14 -0.17
N ILE A 143 -13.58 -1.01 -0.33
CA ILE A 143 -14.43 -0.18 0.52
C ILE A 143 -14.71 -0.80 1.90
N ASP A 144 -14.45 -2.10 2.07
CA ASP A 144 -14.65 -2.84 3.33
C ASP A 144 -13.32 -3.03 4.08
N PRO A 145 -13.12 -2.36 5.24
CA PRO A 145 -11.92 -2.51 6.06
C PRO A 145 -11.64 -3.95 6.52
N ALA A 146 -12.68 -4.75 6.76
CA ALA A 146 -12.50 -6.15 7.18
C ALA A 146 -11.94 -6.98 6.03
N ALA A 147 -12.44 -6.78 4.81
CA ALA A 147 -11.89 -7.37 3.60
C ALA A 147 -10.44 -6.90 3.36
N VAL A 148 -10.13 -5.60 3.48
CA VAL A 148 -8.74 -5.10 3.35
C VAL A 148 -7.80 -5.83 4.29
N LYS A 149 -8.20 -6.00 5.56
CA LYS A 149 -7.42 -6.74 6.55
C LYS A 149 -7.23 -8.20 6.13
N SER A 150 -8.30 -8.91 5.82
CA SER A 150 -8.24 -10.33 5.42
C SER A 150 -7.37 -10.53 4.18
N MET A 151 -7.53 -9.66 3.18
CA MET A 151 -6.82 -9.74 1.90
C MET A 151 -5.34 -9.41 2.05
N THR A 152 -4.99 -8.46 2.91
CA THR A 152 -3.60 -8.07 3.17
C THR A 152 -2.86 -9.15 3.96
N LEU A 153 -3.52 -9.76 4.95
CA LEU A 153 -2.94 -10.90 5.67
C LEU A 153 -2.72 -12.11 4.75
N GLU A 154 -3.70 -12.43 3.89
CA GLU A 154 -3.55 -13.49 2.91
C GLU A 154 -2.40 -13.21 1.91
N ALA A 155 -2.28 -11.98 1.41
CA ALA A 155 -1.18 -11.62 0.51
C ALA A 155 0.18 -11.79 1.19
N MET A 156 0.28 -11.44 2.48
CA MET A 156 1.48 -11.64 3.29
C MET A 156 1.79 -13.13 3.49
N ASP A 157 0.79 -13.95 3.83
CA ASP A 157 0.92 -15.39 4.02
C ASP A 157 1.35 -16.10 2.73
N LEU A 158 0.84 -15.64 1.57
CA LEU A 158 1.25 -16.12 0.25
C LEU A 158 2.65 -15.67 -0.15
N GLY A 159 3.24 -14.69 0.54
CA GLY A 159 4.59 -14.21 0.27
C GLY A 159 4.67 -13.04 -0.72
N CYS A 160 3.62 -12.24 -0.88
CA CYS A 160 3.71 -10.95 -1.58
C CYS A 160 4.62 -9.98 -0.81
N ASP A 161 5.26 -9.06 -1.51
CA ASP A 161 6.26 -8.15 -0.91
C ASP A 161 5.63 -6.86 -0.40
N ALA A 162 4.56 -6.40 -1.04
CA ALA A 162 3.80 -5.23 -0.61
C ALA A 162 2.32 -5.35 -1.00
N SER A 163 1.50 -4.47 -0.43
CA SER A 163 0.09 -4.30 -0.78
C SER A 163 -0.13 -3.02 -1.55
N LEU A 164 -1.05 -3.04 -2.51
CA LEU A 164 -1.61 -1.86 -3.16
C LEU A 164 -3.01 -1.63 -2.57
N VAL A 165 -3.17 -0.53 -1.83
CA VAL A 165 -4.41 -0.22 -1.13
C VAL A 165 -5.05 1.01 -1.77
N VAL A 166 -6.19 0.81 -2.43
CA VAL A 166 -6.99 1.89 -3.03
C VAL A 166 -7.78 2.67 -1.98
N THR A 167 -7.97 3.96 -2.25
CA THR A 167 -8.93 4.81 -1.55
C THR A 167 -10.35 4.23 -1.67
N PRO A 168 -11.17 4.20 -0.60
CA PRO A 168 -12.56 3.74 -0.67
C PRO A 168 -13.38 4.54 -1.70
N TYR A 169 -13.86 3.87 -2.75
CA TYR A 169 -14.42 4.50 -3.96
C TYR A 169 -15.94 4.70 -3.96
N TYR A 170 -16.69 4.00 -3.09
CA TYR A 170 -18.15 4.15 -3.02
C TYR A 170 -18.60 5.21 -2.00
N VAL A 171 -17.98 5.20 -0.81
CA VAL A 171 -18.44 5.97 0.36
C VAL A 171 -17.81 7.36 0.51
N LYS A 172 -16.79 7.70 -0.29
CA LYS A 172 -16.09 9.00 -0.31
C LYS A 172 -15.77 9.56 1.10
N PRO A 173 -14.90 8.88 1.87
CA PRO A 173 -14.72 9.19 3.27
C PRO A 173 -13.93 10.51 3.47
N PRO A 174 -14.18 11.27 4.56
CA PRO A 174 -13.36 12.42 4.94
C PRO A 174 -11.91 12.03 5.24
N GLN A 175 -10.99 13.00 5.16
CA GLN A 175 -9.53 12.81 5.32
C GLN A 175 -9.13 12.00 6.57
N ARG A 176 -9.76 12.25 7.73
CA ARG A 176 -9.49 11.47 8.95
C ARG A 176 -9.70 9.96 8.80
N TYR A 177 -10.67 9.55 7.99
CA TYR A 177 -10.94 8.12 7.75
C TYR A 177 -10.06 7.55 6.64
N LEU A 178 -9.60 8.36 5.68
CA LEU A 178 -8.55 7.94 4.74
C LEU A 178 -7.25 7.62 5.48
N ILE A 179 -6.83 8.52 6.36
CA ILE A 179 -5.65 8.33 7.21
C ILE A 179 -5.79 7.02 8.00
N GLN A 180 -6.93 6.81 8.68
CA GLN A 180 -7.17 5.59 9.43
C GLN A 180 -7.17 4.33 8.55
N HIS A 181 -7.76 4.40 7.35
CA HIS A 181 -7.80 3.28 6.40
C HIS A 181 -6.39 2.81 6.03
N PHE A 182 -5.49 3.73 5.66
CA PHE A 182 -4.13 3.39 5.28
C PHE A 182 -3.26 2.98 6.46
N ILE A 183 -3.40 3.63 7.62
CA ILE A 183 -2.69 3.23 8.84
C ILE A 183 -3.10 1.82 9.25
N THR A 184 -4.40 1.51 9.25
CA THR A 184 -4.89 0.18 9.64
C THR A 184 -4.35 -0.92 8.73
N ALA A 185 -4.18 -0.64 7.43
CA ALA A 185 -3.55 -1.58 6.51
C ALA A 185 -2.04 -1.71 6.78
N ALA A 186 -1.34 -0.60 7.01
CA ALA A 186 0.10 -0.58 7.27
C ALA A 186 0.47 -1.26 8.60
N ASP A 187 -0.37 -1.12 9.63
CA ASP A 187 -0.20 -1.75 10.94
C ASP A 187 -0.23 -3.29 10.89
N LEU A 188 -0.69 -3.89 9.79
CA LEU A 188 -0.61 -5.33 9.57
C LEU A 188 0.83 -5.81 9.33
N GLY A 189 1.74 -4.89 8.96
CA GLY A 189 3.17 -5.18 8.79
C GLY A 189 3.59 -5.58 7.38
N LEU A 190 2.68 -5.57 6.39
CA LEU A 190 3.05 -5.65 4.97
C LEU A 190 3.19 -4.21 4.44
N PRO A 191 4.30 -3.84 3.76
CA PRO A 191 4.45 -2.51 3.19
C PRO A 191 3.26 -2.11 2.30
N VAL A 192 2.82 -0.85 2.39
CA VAL A 192 1.61 -0.35 1.72
C VAL A 192 1.98 0.70 0.69
N VAL A 193 1.58 0.45 -0.56
CA VAL A 193 1.49 1.46 -1.60
C VAL A 193 0.08 2.02 -1.62
N LEU A 194 0.01 3.33 -1.38
CA LEU A 194 -1.21 4.10 -1.35
C LEU A 194 -1.68 4.38 -2.78
N TYR A 195 -2.81 3.83 -3.19
CA TYR A 195 -3.28 3.93 -4.57
C TYR A 195 -4.28 5.08 -4.73
N ASN A 196 -3.74 6.24 -5.12
CA ASN A 196 -4.51 7.44 -5.40
C ASN A 196 -4.96 7.46 -6.87
N VAL A 197 -6.27 7.27 -7.10
CA VAL A 197 -6.90 7.29 -8.44
C VAL A 197 -8.23 8.07 -8.39
N PRO A 198 -8.18 9.41 -8.30
CA PRO A 198 -9.37 10.25 -8.05
C PRO A 198 -10.48 10.10 -9.10
N GLY A 199 -10.13 9.80 -10.36
CA GLY A 199 -11.12 9.52 -11.41
C GLY A 199 -12.01 8.30 -11.13
N ARG A 200 -11.59 7.41 -10.23
CA ARG A 200 -12.39 6.24 -9.78
C ARG A 200 -12.93 6.40 -8.36
N THR A 201 -12.23 7.14 -7.51
CA THR A 201 -12.53 7.22 -6.07
C THR A 201 -13.27 8.50 -5.68
N ALA A 202 -13.27 9.52 -6.55
CA ALA A 202 -13.79 10.86 -6.32
C ALA A 202 -13.23 11.56 -5.06
N VAL A 203 -12.02 11.17 -4.64
CA VAL A 203 -11.30 11.68 -3.47
C VAL A 203 -9.80 11.76 -3.81
N ASN A 204 -9.13 12.83 -3.36
CA ASN A 204 -7.70 13.10 -3.53
C ASN A 204 -7.06 13.48 -2.20
#